data_AF-A0A2P8K6L3-F1
#
_entry.id   AF-A0A2P8K6L3-F1
#
_cell.length_a   1.000
_cell.length_b   1.000
_cell.length_c   1.000
_cell.angle_alpha   90.00
_cell.angle_beta   90.00
_cell.angle_gamma   90.00
#
_symmetry.space_group_name_H-M   'P 1'
#
loop_
_entity.id
_entity.type
_entity.pdbx_description
1 polymer ?
#
loop_
_entity_poly.entity_id
_entity_poly.type
_entity_poly.pdbx_seq_one_letter_code
_entity_poly.pdbx_strand_id
1 'polypeptide(L)'
;RWMDRARTAWPRGRRHPASGLYALGGELAGEYLQAMGGAARYAWLNRVVLAELVRKVLRETFQRDDSALLVDVPHNVVLQEQGLNLHRKGATPARQGDLLLIPGSMGDYSYIASGLGHPDWLWSCSHGA
;
A
#
# COMPACT_ATOMS: atom_id res chain seq x y z
N ARG A 1 3.78 14.92 -14.66
CA ARG A 1 3.56 13.78 -13.75
C ARG A 1 4.93 13.29 -13.23
N TRP A 2 5.01 12.50 -12.15
CA TRP A 2 6.30 12.09 -11.55
C TRP A 2 7.24 11.35 -12.52
N MET A 3 6.70 10.50 -13.39
CA MET A 3 7.50 9.83 -14.45
C MET A 3 8.12 10.83 -15.43
N ASP A 4 7.43 11.91 -15.79
CA ASP A 4 7.99 12.94 -16.67
C ASP A 4 9.15 13.66 -15.99
N ARG A 5 8.99 13.98 -14.69
CA ARG A 5 10.07 14.58 -13.89
C ARG A 5 11.29 13.65 -13.81
N ALA A 6 11.06 12.36 -13.58
CA ALA A 6 12.11 11.35 -13.55
C ALA A 6 12.84 11.21 -14.90
N ARG A 7 12.08 11.23 -16.01
CA ARG A 7 12.63 11.19 -17.36
C ARG A 7 13.45 12.44 -17.68
N THR A 8 12.97 13.63 -17.31
CA THR A 8 13.69 14.90 -17.50
C THR A 8 14.97 14.96 -16.68
N ALA A 9 14.95 14.39 -15.46
CA ALA A 9 16.11 14.30 -14.59
C ALA A 9 17.10 13.17 -14.97
N TRP A 10 16.80 12.38 -16.01
CA TRP A 10 17.68 11.29 -16.43
C TRP A 10 19.06 11.82 -16.87
N PRO A 11 20.17 11.19 -16.46
CA PRO A 11 21.49 11.71 -16.77
C PRO A 11 21.73 11.90 -18.27
N ARG A 12 22.21 13.08 -18.66
CA ARG A 12 22.56 13.40 -20.05
C ARG A 12 23.63 12.42 -20.55
N GLY A 13 23.52 12.02 -21.81
CA GLY A 13 24.45 11.07 -22.44
C GLY A 13 24.24 9.61 -22.04
N ARG A 14 23.34 9.29 -21.10
CA ARG A 14 22.94 7.90 -20.84
C ARG A 14 21.77 7.49 -21.71
N ARG A 15 21.83 6.27 -22.25
CA ARG A 15 20.71 5.65 -22.97
C ARG A 15 19.49 5.59 -22.05
N HIS A 16 18.32 5.90 -22.59
CA HIS A 16 17.06 5.77 -21.87
C HIS A 16 16.74 4.27 -21.63
N PRO A 17 16.17 3.91 -20.47
CA PRO A 17 15.77 2.54 -20.18
C PRO A 17 14.63 2.11 -21.11
N ALA A 18 14.76 0.93 -21.71
CA ALA A 18 13.75 0.39 -22.64
C ALA A 18 12.40 0.13 -21.95
N SER A 19 12.41 -0.12 -20.63
CA SER A 19 11.21 -0.30 -19.81
C SER A 19 10.38 0.97 -19.64
N GLY A 20 10.93 2.15 -19.94
CA GLY A 20 10.31 3.44 -19.60
C GLY A 20 10.28 3.76 -18.11
N LEU A 21 10.91 2.94 -17.26
CA LEU A 21 11.03 3.18 -15.82
C LEU A 21 12.30 3.96 -15.51
N TYR A 22 12.12 5.18 -15.00
CA TYR A 22 13.21 6.08 -14.65
C TYR A 22 13.41 6.09 -13.14
N ALA A 23 14.64 5.87 -12.69
CA ALA A 23 15.00 6.02 -11.30
C ALA A 23 14.84 7.48 -10.87
N LEU A 24 14.23 7.70 -9.71
CA LEU A 24 14.11 9.00 -9.07
C LEU A 24 15.12 9.04 -7.91
N GLY A 25 15.94 10.10 -7.84
CA GLY A 25 16.97 10.25 -6.83
C GLY A 25 17.05 11.69 -6.29
N GLY A 26 17.81 11.87 -5.22
CA GLY A 26 18.02 13.17 -4.58
C GLY A 26 16.73 13.82 -4.09
N GLU A 27 16.66 15.14 -4.20
CA GLU A 27 15.51 15.95 -3.74
C GLU A 27 14.19 15.51 -4.37
N LEU A 28 14.19 15.18 -5.67
CA LEU A 28 13.00 14.72 -6.38
C LEU A 28 12.41 13.45 -5.77
N ALA A 29 13.25 12.52 -5.30
CA ALA A 29 12.79 11.32 -4.61
C ALA A 29 12.15 11.67 -3.26
N GLY A 30 12.74 12.60 -2.52
CA GLY A 30 12.17 13.12 -1.28
C GLY A 30 10.78 13.73 -1.48
N GLU A 31 10.63 14.60 -2.47
CA GLU A 31 9.32 15.21 -2.78
C GLU A 31 8.28 14.15 -3.18
N TYR A 32 8.68 13.15 -3.97
CA TYR A 32 7.79 12.05 -4.36
C TYR A 32 7.32 11.25 -3.15
N LEU A 33 8.22 10.89 -2.24
CA LEU A 33 7.89 10.14 -1.03
C LEU A 33 6.94 10.94 -0.13
N GLN A 34 7.14 12.26 -0.01
CA GLN A 34 6.21 13.13 0.72
C GLN A 34 4.82 13.15 0.07
N ALA A 35 4.75 13.36 -1.26
CA ALA A 35 3.50 13.38 -1.99
C ALA A 35 2.76 12.03 -1.93
N MET A 36 3.48 10.92 -2.08
CA MET A 36 2.94 9.57 -1.94
C MET A 36 2.44 9.32 -0.51
N GLY A 37 3.17 9.78 0.51
CA GLY A 37 2.71 9.73 1.89
C GLY A 37 1.42 10.51 2.13
N GLY A 38 1.25 11.66 1.46
CA GLY A 38 -0.02 12.39 1.44
C GLY A 38 -1.16 11.57 0.83
N ALA A 39 -0.93 10.97 -0.34
CA ALA A 39 -1.90 10.11 -1.01
C ALA A 39 -2.26 8.86 -0.19
N ALA A 40 -1.28 8.24 0.48
CA ALA A 40 -1.50 7.08 1.35
C ALA A 40 -2.38 7.43 2.56
N ARG A 41 -2.14 8.58 3.21
CA ARG A 41 -2.99 9.07 4.31
C ARG A 41 -4.40 9.39 3.84
N TYR A 42 -4.55 9.96 2.65
CA TYR A 42 -5.87 10.17 2.05
C TYR A 42 -6.60 8.84 1.82
N ALA A 43 -5.92 7.82 1.27
CA ALA A 43 -6.49 6.50 1.05
C ALA A 43 -6.93 5.83 2.36
N TRP A 44 -6.13 5.97 3.43
CA TRP A 44 -6.49 5.50 4.76
C TRP A 44 -7.73 6.23 5.31
N LEU A 45 -7.74 7.57 5.28
CA LEU A 45 -8.88 8.36 5.74
C LEU A 45 -10.16 8.02 4.97
N ASN A 46 -10.06 7.82 3.65
CA ASN A 46 -11.18 7.39 2.83
C ASN A 46 -11.77 6.04 3.32
N ARG A 47 -10.92 5.06 3.67
CA ARG A 47 -11.40 3.79 4.24
C ARG A 47 -12.03 3.96 5.62
N VAL A 48 -11.49 4.83 6.46
CA VAL A 48 -12.10 5.15 7.77
C VAL A 48 -13.51 5.73 7.58
N VAL A 49 -13.68 6.70 6.67
CA VAL A 49 -14.99 7.29 6.37
C VAL A 49 -15.95 6.22 5.84
N LEU A 50 -15.52 5.38 4.91
CA LEU A 50 -16.34 4.29 4.39
C LEU A 50 -16.74 3.29 5.49
N ALA A 51 -15.83 2.95 6.40
CA ALA A 51 -16.13 2.08 7.53
C ALA A 51 -17.21 2.69 8.43
N GLU A 52 -17.15 3.99 8.73
CA GLU A 52 -18.17 4.67 9.53
C GLU A 52 -19.53 4.74 8.83
N LEU A 53 -19.55 4.92 7.51
CA LEU A 53 -20.79 4.86 6.73
C LEU A 53 -21.41 3.46 6.76
N VAL A 54 -20.59 2.41 6.63
CA VAL A 54 -21.06 1.01 6.75
C VAL A 54 -21.62 0.76 8.16
N ARG A 55 -20.91 1.16 9.20
CA ARG A 55 -21.35 1.05 10.59
C ARG A 55 -22.69 1.75 10.85
N LYS A 56 -22.88 2.94 10.29
CA LYS A 56 -24.16 3.66 10.36
C LYS A 56 -25.29 2.80 9.79
N VAL A 57 -25.11 2.24 8.59
CA VAL A 57 -26.10 1.38 7.93
C VAL A 57 -26.36 0.11 8.75
N LEU A 58 -25.32 -0.51 9.31
CA LEU A 58 -25.48 -1.69 10.19
C LEU A 58 -26.34 -1.38 11.41
N ARG A 59 -26.08 -0.25 12.09
CA ARG A 59 -26.90 0.21 13.23
C ARG A 59 -28.35 0.45 12.84
N GLU A 60 -28.59 1.13 11.73
CA GLU A 60 -29.95 1.44 11.26
C GLU A 60 -30.71 0.16 10.87
N THR A 61 -30.03 -0.80 10.23
CA THR A 61 -30.64 -2.04 9.71
C THR A 61 -30.90 -3.06 10.82
N PHE A 62 -29.92 -3.26 11.71
CA PHE A 62 -29.94 -4.34 12.70
C PHE A 62 -30.18 -3.86 14.13
N GLN A 63 -30.33 -2.55 14.35
CA GLN A 63 -30.49 -1.91 15.66
C GLN A 63 -29.32 -2.22 16.62
N ARG A 64 -28.17 -2.64 16.07
CA ARG A 64 -26.96 -3.04 16.79
C ARG A 64 -25.75 -2.96 15.86
N ASP A 65 -24.59 -2.63 16.42
CA ASP A 65 -23.30 -2.67 15.75
C ASP A 65 -22.19 -2.86 16.79
N ASP A 66 -21.57 -4.04 16.78
CA ASP A 66 -20.40 -4.35 17.60
C ASP A 66 -19.13 -4.50 16.75
N SER A 67 -19.13 -3.92 15.54
CA SER A 67 -18.01 -4.10 14.61
C SER A 67 -16.74 -3.39 15.09
N ALA A 68 -15.65 -4.13 15.14
CA ALA A 68 -14.31 -3.61 15.40
C ALA A 68 -13.45 -3.69 14.14
N LEU A 69 -12.53 -2.73 13.98
CA LEU A 69 -11.51 -2.82 12.94
C LEU A 69 -10.53 -3.92 13.34
N LEU A 70 -10.45 -4.99 12.54
CA LEU A 70 -9.48 -6.07 12.74
C LEU A 70 -8.12 -5.73 12.14
N VAL A 71 -8.10 -5.30 10.88
CA VAL A 71 -6.89 -5.02 10.12
C VAL A 71 -7.16 -4.00 9.02
N ASP A 72 -6.23 -3.07 8.83
CA ASP A 72 -6.14 -2.20 7.63
C ASP A 72 -4.71 -2.26 7.13
N VAL A 73 -4.52 -2.75 5.91
CA VAL A 73 -3.20 -2.89 5.30
C VAL A 73 -3.17 -2.33 3.88
N PRO A 74 -2.12 -1.59 3.48
CA PRO A 74 -1.94 -1.14 2.11
C PRO A 74 -1.36 -2.26 1.24
N HIS A 75 -1.67 -2.23 -0.05
CA HIS A 75 -1.05 -3.12 -1.05
C HIS A 75 -0.31 -2.40 -2.17
N ASN A 76 -0.37 -1.06 -2.19
CA ASN A 76 0.34 -0.18 -3.12
C ASN A 76 0.95 0.98 -2.34
N VAL A 77 2.20 0.83 -1.89
CA VAL A 77 2.86 1.81 -1.02
C VAL A 77 4.38 1.68 -1.11
N VAL A 78 5.09 2.76 -0.83
CA VAL A 78 6.52 2.73 -0.50
C VAL A 78 6.68 3.06 0.98
N LEU A 79 7.32 2.19 1.74
CA LEU A 79 7.58 2.40 3.17
C LEU A 79 9.09 2.44 3.42
N GLN A 80 9.52 3.36 4.29
CA GLN A 80 10.90 3.42 4.75
C GLN A 80 11.09 2.44 5.90
N GLU A 81 11.80 1.35 5.64
CA GLU A 81 12.00 0.24 6.59
C GLU A 81 13.42 -0.31 6.42
N GLN A 82 14.11 -0.61 7.53
CA GLN A 82 15.46 -1.20 7.50
C GLN A 82 16.49 -0.41 6.66
N GLY A 83 16.36 0.92 6.62
CA GLY A 83 17.22 1.78 5.80
C GLY A 83 16.93 1.74 4.29
N LEU A 84 15.84 1.09 3.87
CA LEU A 84 15.42 0.93 2.48
C LEU A 84 14.11 1.66 2.22
N ASN A 85 13.89 2.05 0.95
CA ASN A 85 12.55 2.36 0.45
C ASN A 85 11.95 1.05 -0.09
N LEU A 86 11.06 0.40 0.66
CA LEU A 86 10.42 -0.85 0.26
C LEU A 86 9.21 -0.54 -0.62
N HIS A 87 9.35 -0.80 -1.92
CA HIS A 87 8.26 -0.64 -2.90
C HIS A 87 7.38 -1.88 -2.91
N ARG A 88 6.10 -1.71 -2.57
CA ARG A 88 5.10 -2.77 -2.67
C ARG A 88 4.03 -2.34 -3.66
N LYS A 89 3.85 -3.12 -4.72
CA LYS A 89 2.78 -2.96 -5.71
C LYS A 89 2.10 -4.30 -5.88
N GLY A 90 0.85 -4.41 -5.41
CA GLY A 90 0.17 -5.68 -5.28
C GLY A 90 0.79 -6.61 -4.22
N ALA A 91 1.35 -6.03 -3.16
CA ALA A 91 1.91 -6.79 -2.03
C ALA A 91 1.70 -5.99 -0.74
N THR A 92 1.56 -6.68 0.38
CA THR A 92 1.30 -6.03 1.68
C THR A 92 2.42 -6.33 2.68
N PRO A 93 2.73 -5.42 3.64
CA PRO A 93 3.66 -5.73 4.72
C PRO A 93 3.17 -6.95 5.53
N ALA A 94 4.09 -7.87 5.83
CA ALA A 94 3.84 -9.13 6.51
C ALA A 94 4.98 -9.46 7.47
N ARG A 95 5.14 -8.64 8.51
CA ARG A 95 6.12 -8.88 9.58
C ARG A 95 5.64 -10.03 10.46
N GLN A 96 6.53 -10.57 11.28
CA GLN A 96 6.20 -11.69 12.15
C GLN A 96 5.02 -11.31 13.06
N GLY A 97 3.91 -12.05 12.95
CA GLY A 97 2.71 -11.83 13.75
C GLY A 97 1.77 -10.72 13.27
N ASP A 98 2.11 -9.96 12.22
CA ASP A 98 1.18 -9.00 11.62
C ASP A 98 -0.11 -9.74 11.20
N LEU A 99 -1.27 -9.20 11.53
CA LEU A 99 -2.55 -9.68 10.99
C LEU A 99 -2.70 -9.15 9.56
N LEU A 100 -3.12 -10.00 8.63
CA LEU A 100 -3.13 -9.71 7.20
C LEU A 100 -4.52 -9.98 6.61
N LEU A 101 -4.84 -9.25 5.56
CA LEU A 101 -6.05 -9.43 4.76
C LEU A 101 -5.68 -9.72 3.31
N ILE A 102 -6.12 -10.86 2.79
CA ILE A 102 -5.92 -11.29 1.40
C ILE A 102 -7.31 -11.38 0.75
N PRO A 103 -7.81 -10.29 0.12
CA PRO A 103 -9.07 -10.31 -0.61
C PRO A 103 -9.01 -11.21 -1.85
N GLY A 104 -10.10 -11.95 -2.11
CA GLY A 104 -10.35 -12.56 -3.41
C GLY A 104 -11.01 -11.60 -4.40
N SER A 105 -11.46 -12.13 -5.53
CA SER A 105 -12.33 -11.38 -6.46
C SER A 105 -13.73 -11.21 -5.87
N MET A 106 -14.54 -10.35 -6.50
CA MET A 106 -15.93 -10.14 -6.07
C MET A 106 -16.72 -11.45 -6.17
N GLY A 107 -17.16 -11.98 -5.03
CA GLY A 107 -17.90 -13.24 -4.93
C GLY A 107 -17.03 -14.46 -4.56
N ASP A 108 -15.71 -14.30 -4.49
CA ASP A 108 -14.77 -15.36 -4.12
C ASP A 108 -14.35 -15.28 -2.64
N TYR A 109 -13.63 -16.32 -2.18
CA TYR A 109 -13.09 -16.39 -0.82
C TYR A 109 -12.05 -15.30 -0.55
N SER A 110 -12.07 -14.79 0.68
CA SER A 110 -11.03 -13.91 1.22
C SER A 110 -10.43 -14.54 2.47
N TYR A 111 -9.16 -14.26 2.75
CA TYR A 111 -8.41 -14.90 3.83
C TYR A 111 -7.89 -13.88 4.83
N ILE A 112 -7.91 -14.26 6.10
CA ILE A 112 -7.12 -13.61 7.16
C ILE A 112 -5.91 -14.49 7.41
N ALA A 113 -4.73 -13.87 7.45
CA ALA A 113 -3.46 -14.58 7.63
C ALA A 113 -2.60 -13.89 8.70
N SER A 114 -1.54 -14.59 9.13
CA SER A 114 -0.51 -14.03 10.00
C SER A 114 0.83 -14.00 9.28
N GLY A 115 1.54 -12.87 9.37
CA GLY A 115 2.83 -12.70 8.74
C GLY A 115 3.90 -13.59 9.36
N LEU A 116 4.74 -14.18 8.50
CA LEU A 116 5.89 -15.01 8.90
C LEU A 116 7.20 -14.22 8.98
N GLY A 117 7.18 -12.92 8.66
CA GLY A 117 8.34 -12.05 8.82
C GLY A 117 9.58 -12.42 8.01
N HIS A 118 9.41 -13.04 6.85
CA HIS A 118 10.53 -13.58 6.07
C HIS A 118 11.39 -12.45 5.45
N PRO A 119 12.69 -12.34 5.79
CA PRO A 119 13.54 -11.25 5.31
C PRO A 119 13.81 -11.34 3.80
N ASP A 120 13.92 -12.55 3.23
CA ASP A 120 14.13 -12.73 1.79
C ASP A 120 12.94 -12.22 0.96
N TRP A 121 11.77 -12.04 1.58
CA TRP A 121 10.57 -11.50 0.94
C TRP A 121 10.30 -10.06 1.38
N LEU A 122 11.31 -9.39 1.96
CA LEU A 122 11.22 -8.02 2.45
C LEU A 122 10.04 -7.83 3.40
N TRP A 123 9.78 -8.82 4.27
CA TRP A 123 8.64 -8.85 5.18
C TRP A 123 7.33 -8.50 4.47
N SER A 124 7.03 -9.20 3.38
CA SER A 124 5.86 -8.94 2.54
C SER A 124 5.12 -10.24 2.18
N CYS A 125 3.84 -10.13 1.85
CA CYS A 125 3.06 -11.23 1.27
C CYS A 125 2.17 -10.75 0.11
N SER A 126 1.47 -11.68 -0.54
CA SER A 126 0.48 -11.38 -1.57
C SER A 126 -0.66 -10.52 -1.01
N HIS A 127 -1.30 -9.74 -1.89
CA HIS A 127 -2.47 -8.93 -1.57
C HIS A 127 -3.79 -9.51 -2.10
N GLY A 128 -3.73 -10.56 -2.91
CA GLY A 128 -4.89 -11.15 -3.59
C GLY A 128 -4.81 -12.67 -3.54
N ALA A 129 -5.98 -13.30 -3.50
CA ALA A 129 -6.17 -14.75 -3.57
C ALA A 129 -6.46 -15.22 -4.99
#